data_AF-A0A5B9WFL8-F1
#
_entry.id   AF-A0A5B9WFL8-F1
#
_cell.length_a   1.000
_cell.length_b   1.000
_cell.length_c   1.000
_cell.angle_alpha   90.00
_cell.angle_beta   90.00
_cell.angle_gamma   90.00
#
_symmetry.space_group_name_H-M   'P 1'
#
loop_
_entity.id
_entity.type
_entity.pdbx_description
1 polymer ?
#
loop_
_entity_poly.entity_id
_entity_poly.type
_entity_poly.pdbx_seq_one_letter_code
_entity_poly.pdbx_strand_id
1 'polypeptide(L)'
;MTFDAYEADSKTKDAVERNFEIIGEASSRIPDSFKNIHPGIEWRIIKDFRNFIIHEYFGINNLIVWDIIQHRLPDLLKEINGLLSEEA
;
A
#
# COMPACT_ATOMS: atom_id res chain seq x y z
N MET A 1 3.03 17.44 5.63
CA MET A 1 4.34 16.98 6.15
C MET A 1 5.32 17.00 4.99
N THR A 2 6.55 17.45 5.20
CA THR A 2 7.62 17.33 4.18
C THR A 2 8.28 15.95 4.27
N PHE A 3 9.07 15.56 3.28
CA PHE A 3 9.86 14.33 3.35
C PHE A 3 10.78 14.32 4.58
N ASP A 4 11.55 15.38 4.82
CA ASP A 4 12.45 15.46 5.97
C ASP A 4 11.71 15.32 7.32
N ALA A 5 10.51 15.90 7.42
CA ALA A 5 9.69 15.78 8.62
C ALA A 5 9.14 14.35 8.81
N TYR A 6 8.85 13.64 7.72
CA TYR A 6 8.47 12.23 7.75
C TYR A 6 9.66 11.34 8.13
N GLU A 7 10.81 11.56 7.50
CA GLU A 7 12.03 10.79 7.74
C GLU A 7 12.50 10.87 9.20
N ALA A 8 12.32 12.05 9.82
CA ALA A 8 12.66 12.29 11.21
C ALA A 8 11.63 11.75 12.24
N ASP A 9 10.41 11.38 11.83
CA ASP A 9 9.36 10.90 12.74
C ASP A 9 9.24 9.36 12.71
N SER A 10 10.04 8.68 13.52
CA SER A 10 10.03 7.21 13.61
C SER A 10 8.66 6.62 13.95
N LYS A 11 7.88 7.29 14.82
CA LYS A 11 6.53 6.81 15.17
C LYS A 11 5.61 6.85 13.96
N THR A 12 5.68 7.90 13.14
CA THR A 12 4.92 7.97 11.89
C THR A 12 5.36 6.89 10.91
N LYS A 13 6.66 6.62 10.76
CA LYS A 13 7.17 5.54 9.89
C LYS A 13 6.64 4.17 10.32
N ASP A 14 6.78 3.83 11.61
CA ASP A 14 6.26 2.56 12.15
C ASP A 14 4.76 2.40 11.90
N ALA A 15 3.99 3.48 12.08
CA ALA A 15 2.55 3.49 11.83
C ALA A 15 2.21 3.31 10.34
N VAL A 16 2.97 3.94 9.44
CA VAL A 16 2.81 3.81 7.99
C VAL A 16 3.12 2.39 7.54
N GLU A 17 4.26 1.84 7.95
CA GLU A 17 4.67 0.48 7.62
C GLU A 17 3.63 -0.55 8.08
N ARG A 18 3.14 -0.41 9.32
CA ARG A 18 2.08 -1.26 9.85
C ARG A 18 0.79 -1.19 9.02
N ASN A 19 0.41 -0.01 8.53
CA ASN A 19 -0.77 0.13 7.69
C ASN A 19 -0.56 -0.50 6.30
N PHE A 20 0.63 -0.39 5.72
CA PHE A 20 0.95 -1.07 4.46
C PHE A 20 0.92 -2.59 4.59
N GLU A 21 1.38 -3.15 5.71
CA GLU A 21 1.22 -4.58 5.99
C GLU A 21 -0.24 -5.00 6.01
N ILE A 22 -1.12 -4.22 6.66
CA ILE A 22 -2.55 -4.50 6.75
C ILE A 22 -3.19 -4.47 5.36
N ILE A 23 -2.86 -3.45 4.54
CA ILE A 23 -3.38 -3.33 3.17
C ILE A 23 -2.94 -4.53 2.31
N GLY A 24 -1.66 -4.92 2.38
CA GLY A 24 -1.17 -6.07 1.61
C GLY A 24 -1.72 -7.41 2.10
N GLU A 25 -1.94 -7.57 3.40
CA GLU A 25 -2.62 -8.75 3.95
C GLU A 25 -4.07 -8.80 3.47
N ALA A 26 -4.80 -7.69 3.51
CA ALA A 26 -6.18 -7.60 3.04
C ALA A 26 -6.28 -7.92 1.54
N SER A 27 -5.40 -7.35 0.71
CA SER A 27 -5.38 -7.62 -0.73
C SER A 27 -5.08 -9.09 -1.05
N SER A 28 -4.25 -9.75 -0.24
CA SER A 28 -3.96 -11.18 -0.40
C SER A 28 -5.18 -12.07 -0.21
N ARG A 29 -6.14 -11.66 0.63
CA ARG A 29 -7.34 -12.42 0.98
C ARG A 29 -8.50 -12.26 -0.01
N ILE A 30 -8.41 -11.28 -0.91
CA ILE A 30 -9.42 -11.09 -1.96
C ILE A 30 -9.39 -12.32 -2.90
N PRO A 31 -10.54 -12.91 -3.27
CA PRO A 31 -10.58 -14.07 -4.16
C PRO A 31 -9.95 -13.79 -5.53
N ASP A 32 -9.24 -14.76 -6.09
CA ASP A 32 -8.62 -14.61 -7.42
C ASP A 32 -9.67 -14.36 -8.52
N SER A 33 -10.87 -14.91 -8.39
CA SER A 33 -11.99 -14.62 -9.29
C SER A 33 -12.31 -13.12 -9.34
N PHE A 34 -12.29 -12.43 -8.20
CA PHE A 34 -12.53 -10.99 -8.11
C PHE A 34 -11.35 -10.21 -8.68
N LYS A 35 -10.11 -10.58 -8.33
CA LYS A 35 -8.90 -9.94 -8.86
C LYS A 35 -8.83 -10.02 -10.38
N ASN A 36 -9.22 -11.16 -10.95
CA ASN A 36 -9.18 -11.39 -12.40
C ASN A 36 -10.18 -10.53 -13.18
N ILE A 37 -11.32 -10.17 -12.59
CA ILE A 37 -12.29 -9.26 -13.23
C ILE A 37 -11.95 -7.78 -13.01
N HIS A 38 -11.07 -7.46 -12.04
CA HIS A 38 -10.56 -6.12 -11.78
C HIS A 38 -9.02 -6.04 -11.97
N PRO A 39 -8.49 -6.31 -13.17
CA PRO A 39 -7.04 -6.33 -13.42
C PRO A 39 -6.40 -4.94 -13.44
N GLY A 40 -7.20 -3.86 -13.42
CA GLY A 40 -6.70 -2.49 -13.34
C GLY A 40 -6.02 -2.16 -12.00
N ILE A 41 -6.34 -2.93 -10.95
CA ILE A 41 -5.66 -2.83 -9.67
C ILE A 41 -4.49 -3.80 -9.65
N GLU A 42 -3.31 -3.31 -9.30
CA GLU A 42 -2.06 -4.07 -9.22
C GLU A 42 -1.99 -4.97 -7.97
N TRP A 43 -2.94 -5.90 -7.82
CA TRP A 43 -3.13 -6.75 -6.63
C TRP A 43 -1.84 -7.45 -6.17
N ARG A 44 -1.06 -7.94 -7.14
CA ARG A 44 0.20 -8.64 -6.86
C ARG A 44 1.24 -7.70 -6.28
N ILE A 45 1.39 -6.49 -6.82
CA ILE A 45 2.33 -5.50 -6.31
C ILE A 45 1.98 -5.11 -4.88
N ILE A 46 0.69 -4.90 -4.59
CA ILE A 46 0.22 -4.57 -3.23
C ILE A 46 0.57 -5.69 -2.23
N LYS A 47 0.36 -6.95 -2.62
CA LYS A 47 0.73 -8.11 -1.80
C LYS A 47 2.24 -8.24 -1.63
N ASP A 48 3.01 -8.08 -2.70
CA ASP A 48 4.47 -8.24 -2.69
C ASP A 48 5.13 -7.12 -1.88
N PHE A 49 4.54 -5.91 -1.87
CA PHE A 49 5.02 -4.80 -1.05
C PHE A 49 4.93 -5.09 0.46
N ARG A 50 3.89 -5.77 0.94
CA ARG A 50 3.85 -6.28 2.33
C ARG A 50 5.06 -7.16 2.62
N ASN A 51 5.40 -8.08 1.73
CA ASN A 51 6.54 -8.98 1.94
C ASN A 51 7.86 -8.21 1.99
N PHE A 52 8.00 -7.16 1.18
CA PHE A 52 9.15 -6.26 1.25
C PHE A 52 9.25 -5.56 2.61
N ILE A 53 8.16 -4.95 3.10
CA ILE A 53 8.14 -4.23 4.38
C ILE A 53 8.51 -5.13 5.57
N ILE A 54 7.97 -6.36 5.64
CA ILE A 54 8.22 -7.24 6.80
C ILE A 54 9.61 -7.90 6.80
N HIS A 55 10.24 -8.06 5.64
CA HIS A 55 11.51 -8.79 5.52
C HIS A 55 12.72 -7.85 5.47
N GLU A 56 12.56 -6.63 4.94
CA GLU A 56 13.64 -5.66 4.77
C GLU A 56 13.69 -4.65 5.93
N TYR A 57 13.31 -5.02 7.16
CA TYR A 57 13.18 -4.15 8.34
C TYR A 57 14.40 -3.24 8.64
N PHE A 58 15.58 -3.54 8.10
CA PHE A 58 16.80 -2.72 8.22
C PHE A 58 17.19 -1.96 6.92
N GLY A 59 16.48 -2.16 5.82
CA GLY A 59 16.79 -1.68 4.46
C GLY A 59 15.64 -0.96 3.74
N ILE A 60 14.53 -0.67 4.43
CA ILE A 60 13.44 0.11 3.84
C ILE A 60 13.94 1.50 3.46
N ASN A 61 13.89 1.81 2.16
CA ASN A 61 14.23 3.13 1.66
C ASN A 61 13.03 4.07 1.87
N ASN A 62 13.15 4.98 2.84
CA ASN A 62 12.10 5.95 3.19
C ASN A 62 11.64 6.80 2.00
N LEU A 63 12.52 7.05 1.02
CA LEU A 63 12.16 7.81 -0.18
C LEU A 63 11.17 7.04 -1.06
N ILE A 64 11.32 5.71 -1.14
CA ILE A 64 10.38 4.84 -1.87
C ILE A 64 9.04 4.81 -1.15
N VAL A 65 9.05 4.62 0.17
CA VAL A 65 7.81 4.62 0.99
C VAL A 65 7.09 5.96 0.84
N TRP A 66 7.83 7.06 0.90
CA TRP A 66 7.28 8.39 0.69
C TRP A 66 6.68 8.57 -0.71
N ASP A 67 7.36 8.12 -1.77
CA ASP A 67 6.82 8.16 -3.14
C ASP A 67 5.50 7.39 -3.26
N ILE A 68 5.42 6.20 -2.64
CA ILE A 68 4.20 5.40 -2.60
C ILE A 68 3.07 6.16 -1.89
N ILE A 69 3.34 6.78 -0.72
CA ILE A 69 2.36 7.58 0.00
C ILE A 69 1.83 8.73 -0.87
N GLN A 70 2.72 9.44 -1.56
CA GLN A 70 2.35 10.64 -2.32
C GLN A 70 1.67 10.32 -3.67
N HIS A 71 2.06 9.24 -4.33
CA HIS A 71 1.71 9.03 -5.74
C HIS A 71 1.02 7.71 -6.06
N ARG A 72 1.10 6.67 -5.21
CA ARG A 72 0.48 5.36 -5.50
C ARG A 72 -0.73 5.09 -4.63
N LEU A 73 -0.63 5.41 -3.35
CA LEU A 73 -1.73 5.20 -2.40
C LEU A 73 -2.99 6.02 -2.76
N PRO A 74 -2.90 7.28 -3.21
CA PRO A 74 -4.08 8.04 -3.62
C PRO A 74 -4.78 7.45 -4.85
N ASP A 75 -4.04 6.87 -5.78
CA ASP A 75 -4.60 6.27 -6.99
C ASP A 75 -5.25 4.93 -6.67
N LEU A 76 -4.60 4.09 -5.85
CA LEU A 76 -5.23 2.88 -5.32
C LEU A 76 -6.54 3.19 -4.58
N LEU A 77 -6.57 4.26 -3.78
CA LEU A 77 -7.79 4.66 -3.07
C LEU A 77 -8.91 5.05 -4.05
N LYS A 78 -8.60 5.73 -5.17
CA LYS A 78 -9.58 6.06 -6.20
C LYS A 78 -10.11 4.79 -6.88
N GLU A 79 -9.23 3.86 -7.23
CA GLU A 79 -9.61 2.58 -7.85
C GLU A 79 -10.55 1.79 -6.94
N ILE A 80 -10.21 1.64 -5.66
CA ILE A 80 -11.04 0.93 -4.68
C ILE A 80 -12.39 1.63 -4.48
N ASN A 81 -12.42 2.97 -4.39
CA ASN A 81 -13.68 3.70 -4.29
C ASN A 81 -14.55 3.55 -5.55
N GLY A 82 -13.92 3.46 -6.73
CA GLY A 82 -14.60 3.13 -7.98
C GLY A 82 -15.35 1.81 -7.88
N LEU A 83 -14.66 0.75 -7.44
CA LEU A 83 -15.27 -0.57 -7.23
C LEU A 83 -16.46 -0.52 -6.27
N LEU A 84 -16.28 0.10 -5.10
CA LEU A 84 -17.33 0.22 -4.09
C LEU A 84 -18.56 1.00 -4.59
N SER A 85 -18.38 1.89 -5.55
CA SER A 85 -19.48 2.66 -6.16
C SER A 85 -20.20 1.92 -7.28
N GLU A 86 -19.56 0.95 -7.93
CA GLU A 86 -20.19 0.08 -8.94
C GLU A 86 -21.08 -1.00 -8.31
N GLU A 87 -20.82 -1.32 -7.03
CA GLU A 87 -21.51 -2.36 -6.24
C GLU A 87 -22.69 -1.81 -5.41
N ALA A 88 -22.94 -0.50 -5.45
CA ALA A 88 -24.02 0.21 -4.75
C ALA A 88 -25.23 0.50 -5.65
#